data_AF-A0A943QHW1-F1
#
_entry.id   AF-A0A943QHW1-F1
#
_cell.length_a   1.000
_cell.length_b   1.000
_cell.length_c   1.000
_cell.angle_alpha   90.00
_cell.angle_beta   90.00
_cell.angle_gamma   90.00
#
_symmetry.space_group_name_H-M   'P 1'
#
loop_
_entity.id
_entity.type
_entity.pdbx_description
1 polymer ?
#
loop_
_entity_poly.entity_id
_entity_poly.type
_entity_poly.pdbx_seq_one_letter_code
_entity_poly.pdbx_strand_id
1 'polypeptide(L)'
;MKKGKIDDLLSSLTKEELIFMVRDLINEYEGLEEKILFKYVKLEEDEEIKKNKKYLSDIVKRYGSGRRFVSWRECGKFAEEVSEVLSSAQRYYFDTSKALVAIDTSIAVIRKMISAIQYMDDSNGDIGNVINESILLIGETCINTSEFSQKEKTQIFNKLLNEADNTIYDGWEDWRLSVINNCIYFCDDEKLRIKFQNKLDNMLENYSDDWSGRYNKEKLLGIKLKIISNYGADEEENEFIESNIKYSGFRELLINKCIENNEYDRVLKLAEEGELHDKEYKGLVSKWKQYRYIAYKNLNIVDKKKELARELFLNGDMSFYNELKEIHINDWGNYYLELKKEFKENKLDRLNIYSEMLIKENDLAELLQFCKEDVRRIEIYDELLIKDYRDDVNVMYKFLIEKMSEMASNRKEYKKVCKVIKRYINLLGEIDAYKIVKELKKKYQKRPAFIDELGKI
;
A
#
# COMPACT_ATOMS: atom_id res chain seq x y z
N MET A 1 32.05 -13.77 -6.08
CA MET A 1 32.22 -15.16 -6.55
C MET A 1 30.98 -15.58 -7.31
N LYS A 2 31.11 -16.17 -8.51
CA LYS A 2 29.95 -16.61 -9.31
C LYS A 2 29.26 -17.77 -8.60
N LYS A 3 27.99 -17.59 -8.18
CA LYS A 3 27.15 -18.56 -7.45
C LYS A 3 27.37 -20.02 -7.92
N GLY A 4 27.39 -20.29 -9.23
CA GLY A 4 27.56 -21.66 -9.74
C GLY A 4 28.83 -22.40 -9.30
N LYS A 5 29.95 -21.71 -9.01
CA LYS A 5 31.18 -22.41 -8.56
C LYS A 5 31.08 -22.97 -7.14
N ILE A 6 30.26 -22.38 -6.28
CA ILE A 6 30.13 -22.87 -4.91
C ILE A 6 29.21 -24.09 -4.87
N ASP A 7 28.16 -24.08 -5.68
CA ASP A 7 27.20 -25.19 -5.77
C ASP A 7 27.86 -26.46 -6.32
N ASP A 8 28.70 -26.33 -7.35
CA ASP A 8 29.50 -27.42 -7.92
C ASP A 8 30.49 -28.00 -6.89
N LEU A 9 31.15 -27.12 -6.12
CA LEU A 9 32.08 -27.52 -5.07
C LEU A 9 31.35 -28.29 -3.96
N LEU A 10 30.28 -27.72 -3.41
CA LEU A 10 29.49 -28.35 -2.33
C LEU A 10 28.90 -29.69 -2.77
N SER A 11 28.48 -29.81 -4.02
CA SER A 11 27.95 -31.06 -4.58
C SER A 11 29.01 -32.13 -4.82
N SER A 12 30.28 -31.73 -4.97
CA SER A 12 31.41 -32.65 -5.15
C SER A 12 31.97 -33.23 -3.83
N LEU A 13 31.62 -32.62 -2.69
CA LEU A 13 32.09 -33.05 -1.37
C LEU A 13 31.32 -34.25 -0.84
N THR A 14 32.01 -35.10 -0.10
CA THR A 14 31.39 -36.18 0.68
C THR A 14 30.58 -35.62 1.85
N LYS A 15 29.68 -36.45 2.40
CA LYS A 15 28.88 -36.08 3.57
C LYS A 15 29.76 -35.71 4.77
N GLU A 16 30.84 -36.46 4.98
CA GLU A 16 31.78 -36.25 6.07
C GLU A 16 32.53 -34.91 5.94
N GLU A 17 32.96 -34.56 4.72
CA GLU A 17 33.59 -33.27 4.42
C GLU A 17 32.63 -32.10 4.62
N LEU A 18 31.36 -32.25 4.21
CA LEU A 18 30.32 -31.24 4.46
C LEU A 18 30.07 -31.05 5.96
N ILE A 19 29.98 -32.14 6.73
CA ILE A 19 29.82 -32.07 8.19
C ILE A 19 31.02 -31.36 8.83
N PHE A 20 32.24 -31.66 8.38
CA PHE A 20 33.45 -31.01 8.88
C PHE A 20 33.44 -29.51 8.57
N MET A 21 33.14 -29.13 7.32
CA MET A 21 33.02 -27.73 6.91
C MET A 21 31.98 -26.98 7.75
N VAL A 22 30.82 -27.57 8.00
CA VAL A 22 29.78 -26.95 8.84
C VAL A 22 30.24 -26.80 10.28
N ARG A 23 30.95 -27.79 10.84
CA ARG A 23 31.51 -27.69 12.22
C ARG A 23 32.56 -26.59 12.34
N ASP A 24 33.44 -26.45 11.36
CA ASP A 24 34.43 -25.38 11.33
C ASP A 24 33.75 -24.01 11.29
N LEU A 25 32.72 -23.84 10.45
CA LEU A 25 31.92 -22.61 10.42
C LEU A 25 31.21 -22.35 11.76
N ILE A 26 30.64 -23.37 12.39
CA ILE A 26 29.99 -23.24 13.71
C ILE A 26 30.98 -22.73 14.76
N ASN A 27 32.21 -23.24 14.75
CA ASN A 27 33.26 -22.81 15.68
C ASN A 27 33.77 -21.39 15.38
N GLU A 28 33.69 -20.94 14.12
CA GLU A 28 34.13 -19.60 13.70
C GLU A 28 33.12 -18.49 14.04
N TYR A 29 31.82 -18.79 13.98
CA TYR A 29 30.75 -17.79 14.11
C TYR A 29 29.88 -18.01 15.36
N GLU A 30 29.99 -17.09 16.33
CA GLU A 30 29.17 -17.10 17.55
C GLU A 30 27.66 -17.07 17.23
N GLY A 31 26.90 -17.96 17.86
CA GLY A 31 25.45 -18.12 17.65
C GLY A 31 25.05 -18.88 16.38
N LEU A 32 26.01 -19.32 15.54
CA LEU A 32 25.69 -20.11 14.34
C LEU A 32 25.18 -21.51 14.68
N GLU A 33 25.73 -22.15 15.73
CA GLU A 33 25.23 -23.45 16.20
C GLU A 33 23.73 -23.39 16.51
N GLU A 34 23.33 -22.41 17.32
CA GLU A 34 21.94 -22.21 17.73
C GLU A 34 21.02 -21.96 16.53
N LYS A 35 21.48 -21.17 15.54
CA LYS A 35 20.74 -20.92 14.30
C LYS A 35 20.56 -22.18 13.46
N ILE A 36 21.61 -23.00 13.31
CA ILE A 36 21.54 -24.25 12.55
C ILE A 36 20.62 -25.25 13.27
N LEU A 37 20.78 -25.41 14.58
CA LEU A 37 19.92 -26.29 15.37
C LEU A 37 18.45 -25.84 15.29
N PHE A 38 18.18 -24.54 15.42
CA PHE A 38 16.83 -24.00 15.28
C PHE A 38 16.20 -24.35 13.92
N LYS A 39 16.99 -24.21 12.84
CA LYS A 39 16.52 -24.37 11.46
C LYS A 39 16.34 -25.81 11.01
N TYR A 40 17.18 -26.74 11.48
CA TYR A 40 17.25 -28.10 10.94
C TYR A 40 16.82 -29.20 11.92
N VAL A 41 16.79 -28.94 13.23
CA VAL A 41 16.28 -29.92 14.19
C VAL A 41 14.76 -29.87 14.22
N LYS A 42 14.13 -30.97 13.81
CA LYS A 42 12.69 -31.21 13.92
C LYS A 42 12.39 -31.91 15.23
N LEU A 43 11.63 -31.26 16.10
CA LEU A 43 11.15 -31.83 17.36
C LEU A 43 9.73 -32.38 17.19
N GLU A 44 9.19 -33.03 18.22
CA GLU A 44 7.75 -33.31 18.28
C GLU A 44 6.95 -31.99 18.33
N GLU A 45 5.70 -32.02 17.87
CA GLU A 45 4.85 -30.84 17.64
C GLU A 45 4.83 -29.84 18.82
N ASP A 46 4.60 -30.30 20.04
CA ASP A 46 4.56 -29.44 21.24
C ASP A 46 5.93 -28.81 21.57
N GLU A 47 7.01 -29.56 21.36
CA GLU A 47 8.38 -29.09 21.62
C GLU A 47 8.84 -28.12 20.52
N GLU A 48 8.41 -28.32 19.27
CA GLU A 48 8.65 -27.39 18.17
C GLU A 48 7.96 -26.04 18.43
N ILE A 49 6.70 -26.06 18.90
CA ILE A 49 5.97 -24.84 19.28
C ILE A 49 6.69 -24.12 20.42
N LYS A 50 7.15 -24.84 21.45
CA LYS A 50 7.91 -24.25 22.57
C LYS A 50 9.23 -23.65 22.09
N LYS A 51 9.96 -24.35 21.21
CA LYS A 51 11.20 -23.88 20.59
C LYS A 51 10.98 -22.56 19.85
N ASN A 52 9.97 -22.49 18.97
CA ASN A 52 9.66 -21.27 18.21
C ASN A 52 9.27 -20.10 19.12
N LYS A 53 8.42 -20.34 20.13
CA LYS A 53 8.02 -19.29 21.10
C LYS A 53 9.19 -18.81 21.95
N LYS A 54 10.11 -19.70 22.32
CA LYS A 54 11.34 -19.34 23.05
C LYS A 54 12.23 -18.46 22.17
N TYR A 55 12.53 -18.91 20.96
CA TYR A 55 13.38 -18.16 20.04
C TYR A 55 12.80 -16.77 19.71
N LEU A 56 11.49 -16.68 19.44
CA LEU A 56 10.78 -15.41 19.31
C LEU A 56 10.95 -14.51 20.54
N SER A 57 10.83 -15.07 21.75
CA SER A 57 11.00 -14.31 22.99
C SER A 57 12.43 -13.80 23.18
N ASP A 58 13.42 -14.58 22.74
CA ASP A 58 14.83 -14.20 22.82
C ASP A 58 15.16 -13.11 21.80
N ILE A 59 14.59 -13.15 20.59
CA ILE A 59 14.65 -12.04 19.62
C ILE A 59 14.08 -10.76 20.26
N VAL A 60 12.85 -10.81 20.78
CA VAL A 60 12.20 -9.65 21.42
C VAL A 60 13.03 -9.08 22.58
N LYS A 61 13.65 -9.93 23.40
CA LYS A 61 14.55 -9.47 24.48
C LYS A 61 15.81 -8.80 23.94
N ARG A 62 16.48 -9.40 22.95
CA ARG A 62 17.72 -8.83 22.37
C ARG A 62 17.54 -7.41 21.88
N TYR A 63 16.41 -7.13 21.25
CA TYR A 63 16.12 -5.81 20.69
C TYR A 63 15.41 -4.86 21.68
N GLY A 64 14.56 -5.38 22.57
CA GLY A 64 13.71 -4.58 23.47
C GLY A 64 14.24 -4.38 24.90
N SER A 65 15.16 -5.22 25.40
CA SER A 65 15.58 -5.17 26.81
C SER A 65 16.31 -3.86 27.16
N GLY A 66 15.74 -3.11 28.13
CA GLY A 66 16.33 -1.89 28.68
C GLY A 66 16.21 -0.65 27.79
N ARG A 67 15.51 -0.74 26.66
CA ARG A 67 15.36 0.37 25.71
C ARG A 67 13.94 0.90 25.71
N ARG A 68 13.80 2.22 25.66
CA ARG A 68 12.51 2.89 25.49
C ARG A 68 12.03 2.87 24.03
N PHE A 69 12.96 2.76 23.08
CA PHE A 69 12.68 2.85 21.66
C PHE A 69 13.75 2.13 20.82
N VAL A 70 13.34 1.49 19.72
CA VAL A 70 14.22 0.85 18.74
C VAL A 70 14.20 1.63 17.43
N SER A 71 15.40 1.92 16.89
CA SER A 71 15.56 2.76 15.71
C SER A 71 15.13 2.07 14.42
N TRP A 72 14.81 2.87 13.39
CA TRP A 72 14.40 2.39 12.06
C TRP A 72 15.33 1.32 11.47
N ARG A 73 16.66 1.48 11.60
CA ARG A 73 17.64 0.50 11.07
C ARG A 73 17.63 -0.83 11.80
N GLU A 74 17.34 -0.81 13.10
CA GLU A 74 17.28 -2.01 13.93
C GLU A 74 15.92 -2.71 13.79
N CYS A 75 14.85 -1.96 13.53
CA CYS A 75 13.51 -2.47 13.25
C CYS A 75 13.50 -3.47 12.10
N GLY A 76 14.12 -3.12 10.96
CA GLY A 76 14.18 -4.03 9.80
C GLY A 76 14.92 -5.35 10.09
N LYS A 77 16.03 -5.30 10.85
CA LYS A 77 16.76 -6.53 11.26
C LYS A 77 15.95 -7.38 12.24
N PHE A 78 15.25 -6.73 13.17
CA PHE A 78 14.36 -7.40 14.08
C PHE A 78 13.24 -8.12 13.32
N ALA A 79 12.59 -7.43 12.38
CA ALA A 79 11.54 -8.00 11.53
C ALA A 79 12.05 -9.22 10.74
N GLU A 80 13.23 -9.12 10.11
CA GLU A 80 13.85 -10.23 9.38
C GLU A 80 14.08 -11.47 10.26
N GLU A 81 14.58 -11.29 11.49
CA GLU A 81 14.77 -12.40 12.42
C GLU A 81 13.45 -13.03 12.86
N VAL A 82 12.38 -12.23 13.02
CA VAL A 82 11.05 -12.74 13.35
C VAL A 82 10.43 -13.49 12.16
N SER A 83 10.59 -12.99 10.93
CA SER A 83 10.14 -13.68 9.71
C SER A 83 10.83 -15.04 9.51
N GLU A 84 12.08 -15.22 9.97
CA GLU A 84 12.72 -16.55 9.95
C GLU A 84 12.02 -17.55 10.90
N VAL A 85 11.40 -17.07 12.00
CA VAL A 85 10.59 -17.93 12.88
C VAL A 85 9.34 -18.42 12.16
N LEU A 86 8.66 -17.55 11.42
CA LEU A 86 7.52 -17.91 10.57
C LEU A 86 7.94 -18.88 9.46
N SER A 87 9.06 -18.60 8.79
CA SER A 87 9.62 -19.47 7.75
C SER A 87 9.97 -20.85 8.29
N SER A 88 10.46 -20.94 9.53
CA SER A 88 10.72 -22.21 10.20
C SER A 88 9.44 -22.98 10.47
N ALA A 89 8.40 -22.32 10.98
CA ALA A 89 7.10 -22.95 11.22
C ALA A 89 6.41 -23.41 9.94
N GLN A 90 6.51 -22.62 8.86
CA GLN A 90 5.99 -22.96 7.54
C GLN A 90 6.68 -24.22 6.98
N ARG A 91 8.02 -24.27 6.99
CA ARG A 91 8.77 -25.46 6.56
C ARG A 91 8.41 -26.68 7.39
N TYR A 92 8.30 -26.53 8.70
CA TYR A 92 7.91 -27.63 9.58
C TYR A 92 6.52 -28.17 9.24
N TYR A 93 5.54 -27.29 8.99
CA TYR A 93 4.21 -27.68 8.56
C TYR A 93 4.24 -28.45 7.23
N PHE A 94 4.93 -27.95 6.21
CA PHE A 94 5.03 -28.63 4.91
C PHE A 94 5.72 -30.00 5.00
N ASP A 95 6.72 -30.13 5.87
CA ASP A 95 7.48 -31.37 6.00
C ASP A 95 6.77 -32.46 6.83
N THR A 96 5.83 -32.08 7.70
CA THR A 96 5.27 -32.99 8.72
C THR A 96 3.75 -33.00 8.79
N SER A 97 3.08 -32.12 8.05
CA SER A 97 1.63 -31.88 8.07
C SER A 97 1.07 -31.48 9.45
N LYS A 98 1.93 -31.02 10.38
CA LYS A 98 1.54 -30.59 11.72
C LYS A 98 1.11 -29.12 11.75
N ALA A 99 -0.15 -28.88 11.42
CA ALA A 99 -0.73 -27.53 11.28
C ALA A 99 -0.63 -26.67 12.55
N LEU A 100 -0.67 -27.28 13.75
CA LEU A 100 -0.62 -26.51 15.00
C LEU A 100 0.69 -25.75 15.18
N VAL A 101 1.81 -26.22 14.62
CA VAL A 101 3.08 -25.50 14.68
C VAL A 101 2.99 -24.18 13.94
N ALA A 102 2.41 -24.17 12.74
CA ALA A 102 2.20 -22.95 11.96
C ALA A 102 1.22 -22.00 12.66
N ILE A 103 0.08 -22.51 13.13
CA ILE A 103 -0.96 -21.70 13.78
C ILE A 103 -0.46 -21.08 15.09
N ASP A 104 0.08 -21.87 16.02
CA ASP A 104 0.50 -21.36 17.34
C ASP A 104 1.75 -20.48 17.27
N THR A 105 2.64 -20.72 16.30
CA THR A 105 3.78 -19.83 16.05
C THR A 105 3.30 -18.50 15.51
N SER A 106 2.41 -18.50 14.51
CA SER A 106 1.87 -17.28 13.89
C SER A 106 1.12 -16.43 14.90
N ILE A 107 0.23 -17.01 15.71
CA ILE A 107 -0.47 -16.29 16.79
C ILE A 107 0.53 -15.68 17.78
N ALA A 108 1.57 -16.42 18.17
CA ALA A 108 2.59 -15.89 19.08
C ALA A 108 3.36 -14.71 18.46
N VAL A 109 3.70 -14.78 17.17
CA VAL A 109 4.34 -13.69 16.43
C VAL A 109 3.43 -12.47 16.40
N ILE A 110 2.16 -12.61 15.98
CA ILE A 110 1.19 -11.49 15.92
C ILE A 110 1.13 -10.75 17.25
N ARG A 111 0.92 -11.46 18.36
CA ARG A 111 0.84 -10.85 19.70
C ARG A 111 2.10 -10.08 20.08
N LYS A 112 3.28 -10.63 19.77
CA LYS A 112 4.57 -10.00 20.07
C LYS A 112 4.83 -8.80 19.16
N MET A 113 4.45 -8.86 17.89
CA MET A 113 4.65 -7.79 16.93
C MET A 113 3.71 -6.61 17.20
N ILE A 114 2.44 -6.85 17.54
CA ILE A 114 1.52 -5.79 17.98
C ILE A 114 2.09 -5.04 19.20
N SER A 115 2.67 -5.79 20.14
CA SER A 115 3.38 -5.19 21.28
C SER A 115 4.62 -4.40 20.82
N ALA A 116 5.37 -4.92 19.84
CA ALA A 116 6.59 -4.33 19.34
C ALA A 116 6.38 -2.97 18.66
N ILE A 117 5.29 -2.81 17.90
CA ILE A 117 4.96 -1.56 17.21
C ILE A 117 4.92 -0.36 18.17
N GLN A 118 4.56 -0.58 19.44
CA GLN A 118 4.46 0.49 20.43
C GLN A 118 5.81 1.10 20.82
N TYR A 119 6.93 0.44 20.53
CA TYR A 119 8.26 0.88 20.93
C TYR A 119 9.31 0.78 19.81
N MET A 120 8.91 0.49 18.57
CA MET A 120 9.81 0.41 17.41
C MET A 120 9.44 1.45 16.34
N ASP A 121 10.44 1.98 15.65
CA ASP A 121 10.23 2.84 14.48
C ASP A 121 9.79 2.01 13.27
N ASP A 122 8.49 1.74 13.18
CA ASP A 122 7.88 0.99 12.08
C ASP A 122 7.41 1.90 10.92
N SER A 123 8.08 3.04 10.69
CA SER A 123 7.68 3.98 9.62
C SER A 123 7.72 3.37 8.21
N ASN A 124 8.43 2.24 8.02
CA ASN A 124 8.47 1.47 6.78
C ASN A 124 7.44 0.32 6.73
N GLY A 125 6.73 0.05 7.83
CA GLY A 125 5.76 -1.04 7.93
C GLY A 125 6.38 -2.44 8.01
N ASP A 126 7.65 -2.57 8.40
CA ASP A 126 8.34 -3.85 8.56
C ASP A 126 7.61 -4.76 9.57
N ILE A 127 7.19 -4.22 10.73
CA ILE A 127 6.47 -5.00 11.74
C ILE A 127 5.05 -5.33 11.27
N GLY A 128 4.36 -4.36 10.65
CA GLY A 128 3.07 -4.59 10.01
C GLY A 128 3.13 -5.71 8.97
N ASN A 129 4.21 -5.77 8.18
CA ASN A 129 4.45 -6.84 7.21
C ASN A 129 4.60 -8.21 7.87
N VAL A 130 5.37 -8.32 8.96
CA VAL A 130 5.52 -9.59 9.71
C VAL A 130 4.18 -10.07 10.29
N ILE A 131 3.32 -9.16 10.76
CA ILE A 131 1.97 -9.49 11.23
C ILE A 131 1.13 -10.05 10.06
N ASN A 132 1.17 -9.37 8.91
CA ASN A 132 0.46 -9.82 7.71
C ASN A 132 0.98 -11.17 7.20
N GLU A 133 2.30 -11.41 7.22
CA GLU A 133 2.92 -12.71 6.92
C GLU A 133 2.41 -13.81 7.86
N SER A 134 2.28 -13.51 9.15
CA SER A 134 1.74 -14.46 10.14
C SER A 134 0.28 -14.82 9.84
N ILE A 135 -0.54 -13.81 9.51
CA ILE A 135 -1.96 -14.01 9.15
C ILE A 135 -2.08 -14.80 7.85
N LEU A 136 -1.20 -14.53 6.88
CA LEU A 136 -1.14 -15.27 5.62
C LEU A 136 -0.79 -16.74 5.86
N LEU A 137 0.22 -17.03 6.69
CA LEU A 137 0.58 -18.41 7.05
C LEU A 137 -0.56 -19.14 7.76
N ILE A 138 -1.34 -18.45 8.61
CA ILE A 138 -2.57 -19.02 9.18
C ILE A 138 -3.55 -19.39 8.07
N GLY A 139 -3.81 -18.50 7.11
CA GLY A 139 -4.72 -18.75 6.00
C GLY A 139 -4.25 -19.89 5.08
N GLU A 140 -2.98 -19.90 4.69
CA GLU A 140 -2.34 -20.97 3.90
C GLU A 140 -2.39 -22.32 4.60
N THR A 141 -2.33 -22.33 5.93
CA THR A 141 -2.50 -23.57 6.71
C THR A 141 -3.96 -23.98 6.71
N CYS A 142 -4.87 -23.05 7.00
CA CYS A 142 -6.31 -23.31 7.12
C CYS A 142 -6.97 -23.71 5.80
N ILE A 143 -6.46 -23.29 4.63
CA ILE A 143 -7.06 -23.71 3.34
C ILE A 143 -7.01 -25.24 3.14
N ASN A 144 -6.05 -25.92 3.77
CA ASN A 144 -5.89 -27.37 3.70
C ASN A 144 -6.71 -28.12 4.76
N THR A 145 -7.85 -27.57 5.23
CA THR A 145 -8.65 -28.21 6.29
C THR A 145 -9.05 -29.65 5.97
N SER A 146 -9.18 -30.01 4.70
CA SER A 146 -9.49 -31.38 4.28
C SER A 146 -8.48 -32.43 4.76
N GLU A 147 -7.23 -32.04 5.01
CA GLU A 147 -6.16 -32.92 5.50
C GLU A 147 -6.20 -33.12 7.03
N PHE A 148 -6.99 -32.33 7.74
CA PHE A 148 -7.02 -32.32 9.20
C PHE A 148 -8.04 -33.32 9.74
N SER A 149 -7.67 -34.00 10.83
CA SER A 149 -8.63 -34.74 11.63
C SER A 149 -9.70 -33.82 12.21
N GLN A 150 -10.88 -34.36 12.53
CA GLN A 150 -11.96 -33.57 13.14
C GLN A 150 -11.55 -32.91 14.47
N LYS A 151 -10.66 -33.57 15.22
CA LYS A 151 -10.09 -33.04 16.46
C LYS A 151 -9.21 -31.81 16.17
N GLU A 152 -8.32 -31.90 15.19
CA GLU A 152 -7.46 -30.79 14.77
C GLU A 152 -8.28 -29.61 14.25
N LYS A 153 -9.29 -29.86 13.40
CA LYS A 153 -10.22 -28.83 12.92
C LYS A 153 -10.84 -28.05 14.08
N THR A 154 -11.41 -28.77 15.04
CA THR A 154 -12.07 -28.17 16.21
C THR A 154 -11.06 -27.40 17.08
N GLN A 155 -9.85 -27.94 17.25
CA GLN A 155 -8.80 -27.32 18.04
C GLN A 155 -8.29 -26.01 17.41
N ILE A 156 -7.99 -26.01 16.11
CA ILE A 156 -7.53 -24.82 15.38
C ILE A 156 -8.63 -23.77 15.33
N PHE A 157 -9.86 -24.15 14.97
CA PHE A 157 -11.00 -23.25 14.95
C PHE A 157 -11.19 -22.55 16.30
N ASN A 158 -11.18 -23.29 17.40
CA ASN A 158 -11.35 -22.70 18.73
C ASN A 158 -10.19 -21.77 19.10
N LYS A 159 -8.95 -22.07 18.69
CA LYS A 159 -7.81 -21.15 18.91
C LYS A 159 -8.01 -19.83 18.18
N LEU A 160 -8.37 -19.86 16.91
CA LEU A 160 -8.62 -18.67 16.10
C LEU A 160 -9.82 -17.87 16.62
N LEU A 161 -10.91 -18.55 16.97
CA LEU A 161 -12.12 -17.91 17.50
C LEU A 161 -11.86 -17.22 18.84
N ASN A 162 -11.08 -17.85 19.73
CA ASN A 162 -10.73 -17.29 21.04
C ASN A 162 -9.67 -16.18 20.93
N GLU A 163 -8.84 -16.19 19.86
CA GLU A 163 -7.86 -15.13 19.63
C GLU A 163 -8.54 -13.77 19.43
N ALA A 164 -9.77 -13.76 18.90
CA ALA A 164 -10.61 -12.58 18.74
C ALA A 164 -10.79 -11.77 20.03
N ASP A 165 -10.87 -12.47 21.17
CA ASP A 165 -11.15 -11.89 22.49
C ASP A 165 -9.90 -11.33 23.18
N ASN A 166 -8.75 -11.42 22.52
CA ASN A 166 -7.52 -10.92 23.11
C ASN A 166 -7.48 -9.39 23.02
N THR A 167 -7.30 -8.74 24.18
CA THR A 167 -7.20 -7.28 24.29
C THR A 167 -5.94 -6.71 23.64
N ILE A 168 -4.96 -7.56 23.27
CA ILE A 168 -3.78 -7.11 22.52
C ILE A 168 -4.16 -6.44 21.19
N TYR A 169 -5.31 -6.82 20.60
CA TYR A 169 -5.79 -6.22 19.36
C TYR A 169 -6.61 -4.94 19.56
N ASP A 170 -6.77 -4.44 20.78
CA ASP A 170 -7.50 -3.19 21.01
C ASP A 170 -6.76 -2.04 20.30
N GLY A 171 -7.46 -1.36 19.39
CA GLY A 171 -6.87 -0.37 18.47
C GLY A 171 -6.28 -0.96 17.17
N TRP A 172 -6.35 -2.28 17.00
CA TRP A 172 -5.83 -3.05 15.85
C TRP A 172 -6.88 -4.01 15.28
N GLU A 173 -8.10 -3.52 15.14
CA GLU A 173 -9.27 -4.31 14.71
C GLU A 173 -9.07 -4.98 13.36
N ASP A 174 -8.34 -4.35 12.44
CA ASP A 174 -8.03 -4.93 11.14
C ASP A 174 -7.30 -6.26 11.23
N TRP A 175 -6.33 -6.38 12.14
CA TRP A 175 -5.64 -7.64 12.38
C TRP A 175 -6.51 -8.63 13.16
N ARG A 176 -7.31 -8.16 14.13
CA ARG A 176 -8.29 -9.01 14.83
C ARG A 176 -9.23 -9.68 13.83
N LEU A 177 -9.85 -8.89 12.96
CA LEU A 177 -10.82 -9.34 11.96
C LEU A 177 -10.16 -10.24 10.91
N SER A 178 -8.91 -9.96 10.54
CA SER A 178 -8.16 -10.79 9.59
C SER A 178 -7.81 -12.17 10.16
N VAL A 179 -7.45 -12.27 11.44
CA VAL A 179 -7.22 -13.56 12.11
C VAL A 179 -8.49 -14.39 12.14
N ILE A 180 -9.60 -13.83 12.64
CA ILE A 180 -10.86 -14.58 12.80
C ILE A 180 -11.50 -14.94 11.46
N ASN A 181 -11.26 -14.17 10.39
CA ASN A 181 -11.75 -14.49 9.05
C ASN A 181 -11.26 -15.88 8.58
N ASN A 182 -10.14 -16.38 9.11
CA ASN A 182 -9.66 -17.73 8.82
C ASN A 182 -10.53 -18.85 9.42
N CYS A 183 -11.45 -18.54 10.34
CA CYS A 183 -12.44 -19.51 10.81
C CYS A 183 -13.38 -19.98 9.69
N ILE A 184 -13.48 -19.24 8.58
CA ILE A 184 -14.37 -19.55 7.46
C ILE A 184 -14.06 -20.90 6.79
N TYR A 185 -12.78 -21.31 6.80
CA TYR A 185 -12.33 -22.57 6.22
C TYR A 185 -12.82 -23.81 6.99
N PHE A 186 -13.42 -23.62 8.17
CA PHE A 186 -13.98 -24.68 9.01
C PHE A 186 -15.52 -24.69 8.98
N CYS A 187 -16.15 -23.79 8.21
CA CYS A 187 -17.59 -23.64 8.18
C CYS A 187 -18.35 -24.72 7.40
N ASP A 188 -17.65 -25.67 6.75
CA ASP A 188 -18.28 -26.89 6.22
C ASP A 188 -18.95 -27.69 7.35
N ASP A 189 -18.36 -27.67 8.54
CA ASP A 189 -18.98 -28.19 9.75
C ASP A 189 -20.05 -27.20 10.25
N GLU A 190 -21.31 -27.61 10.16
CA GLU A 190 -22.46 -26.79 10.58
C GLU A 190 -22.36 -26.31 12.04
N LYS A 191 -21.83 -27.12 12.96
CA LYS A 191 -21.69 -26.71 14.36
C LYS A 191 -20.66 -25.62 14.52
N LEU A 192 -19.53 -25.71 13.80
CA LEU A 192 -18.50 -24.68 13.81
C LEU A 192 -18.99 -23.41 13.10
N ARG A 193 -19.74 -23.55 12.00
CA ARG A 193 -20.37 -22.42 11.29
C ARG A 193 -21.33 -21.63 12.18
N ILE A 194 -22.28 -22.30 12.84
CA ILE A 194 -23.21 -21.64 13.77
C ILE A 194 -22.45 -20.96 14.91
N LYS A 195 -21.43 -21.62 15.45
CA LYS A 195 -20.58 -21.04 16.50
C LYS A 195 -19.85 -19.78 16.02
N PHE A 196 -19.37 -19.76 14.78
CA PHE A 196 -18.72 -18.60 14.21
C PHE A 196 -19.71 -17.46 13.96
N GLN A 197 -20.88 -17.75 13.38
CA GLN A 197 -21.94 -16.75 13.16
C GLN A 197 -22.35 -16.06 14.47
N ASN A 198 -22.60 -16.83 15.54
CA ASN A 198 -22.92 -16.28 16.86
C ASN A 198 -21.79 -15.39 17.42
N LYS A 199 -20.53 -15.74 17.15
CA LYS A 199 -19.38 -14.91 17.55
C LYS A 199 -19.38 -13.58 16.81
N LEU A 200 -19.59 -13.60 15.50
CA LEU A 200 -19.65 -12.39 14.66
C LEU A 200 -20.82 -11.49 15.09
N ASP A 201 -21.99 -12.06 15.41
CA ASP A 201 -23.16 -11.32 15.89
C ASP A 201 -22.87 -10.59 17.22
N ASN A 202 -22.28 -11.30 18.19
CA ASN A 202 -21.86 -10.66 19.44
C ASN A 202 -20.86 -9.52 19.21
N MET A 203 -19.88 -9.74 18.33
CA MET A 203 -18.90 -8.69 18.01
C MET A 203 -19.57 -7.47 17.35
N LEU A 204 -20.54 -7.66 16.46
CA LEU A 204 -21.29 -6.57 15.82
C LEU A 204 -22.03 -5.69 16.83
N GLU A 205 -22.61 -6.28 17.87
CA GLU A 205 -23.29 -5.57 18.96
C GLU A 205 -22.34 -4.70 19.78
N ASN A 206 -21.06 -5.09 19.88
CA ASN A 206 -20.06 -4.38 20.69
C ASN A 206 -19.46 -3.15 19.99
N TYR A 207 -19.58 -3.02 18.67
CA TYR A 207 -19.05 -1.85 17.97
C TYR A 207 -20.00 -0.64 18.08
N SER A 208 -19.41 0.53 18.33
CA SER A 208 -20.09 1.82 18.29
C SER A 208 -20.54 2.21 16.88
N ASP A 209 -21.34 3.28 16.77
CA ASP A 209 -21.76 3.87 15.49
C ASP A 209 -20.88 5.06 15.05
N ASP A 210 -19.73 5.26 15.69
CA ASP A 210 -18.71 6.22 15.25
C ASP A 210 -18.01 5.77 13.97
N TRP A 211 -17.10 6.60 13.44
CA TRP A 211 -16.41 6.30 12.18
C TRP A 211 -15.64 4.97 12.23
N SER A 212 -14.91 4.70 13.32
CA SER A 212 -14.15 3.45 13.48
C SER A 212 -15.09 2.26 13.68
N GLY A 213 -16.14 2.41 14.48
CA GLY A 213 -17.14 1.38 14.70
C GLY A 213 -17.89 1.00 13.43
N ARG A 214 -18.29 1.99 12.60
CA ARG A 214 -18.91 1.73 11.28
C ARG A 214 -17.99 0.97 10.34
N TYR A 215 -16.71 1.35 10.27
CA TYR A 215 -15.72 0.66 9.46
C TYR A 215 -15.54 -0.80 9.89
N ASN A 216 -15.45 -1.06 11.20
CA ASN A 216 -15.33 -2.41 11.74
C ASN A 216 -16.61 -3.24 11.52
N LYS A 217 -17.79 -2.63 11.68
CA LYS A 217 -19.08 -3.26 11.36
C LYS A 217 -19.14 -3.68 9.90
N GLU A 218 -18.76 -2.81 8.98
CA GLU A 218 -18.72 -3.12 7.54
C GLU A 218 -17.82 -4.32 7.26
N LYS A 219 -16.61 -4.37 7.83
CA LYS A 219 -15.69 -5.52 7.67
C LYS A 219 -16.28 -6.81 8.23
N LEU A 220 -16.87 -6.78 9.42
CA LEU A 220 -17.52 -7.95 10.02
C LEU A 220 -18.70 -8.46 9.19
N LEU A 221 -19.54 -7.54 8.70
CA LEU A 221 -20.62 -7.88 7.79
C LEU A 221 -20.07 -8.51 6.50
N GLY A 222 -18.92 -8.05 6.01
CA GLY A 222 -18.21 -8.68 4.90
C GLY A 222 -17.78 -10.13 5.19
N ILE A 223 -17.34 -10.44 6.42
CA ILE A 223 -17.06 -11.82 6.83
C ILE A 223 -18.34 -12.65 6.87
N LYS A 224 -19.44 -12.10 7.41
CA LYS A 224 -20.76 -12.78 7.41
C LYS A 224 -21.26 -13.04 5.99
N LEU A 225 -21.12 -12.08 5.09
CA LEU A 225 -21.50 -12.25 3.69
C LEU A 225 -20.78 -13.44 3.07
N LYS A 226 -19.47 -13.60 3.27
CA LYS A 226 -18.73 -14.77 2.77
C LYS A 226 -19.29 -16.11 3.29
N ILE A 227 -19.81 -16.16 4.53
CA ILE A 227 -20.47 -17.36 5.05
C ILE A 227 -21.78 -17.60 4.30
N ILE A 228 -22.59 -16.56 4.10
CA ILE A 228 -23.87 -16.66 3.39
C ILE A 228 -23.63 -17.06 1.92
N SER A 229 -22.68 -16.44 1.22
CA SER A 229 -22.34 -16.80 -0.17
C SER A 229 -21.88 -18.26 -0.32
N ASN A 230 -21.24 -18.84 0.70
CA ASN A 230 -20.71 -20.21 0.63
C ASN A 230 -21.72 -21.29 1.04
N TYR A 231 -22.65 -20.97 1.95
CA TYR A 231 -23.51 -21.98 2.60
C TYR A 231 -25.01 -21.63 2.62
N GLY A 232 -25.37 -20.39 2.27
CA GLY A 232 -26.75 -19.90 2.17
C GLY A 232 -27.33 -20.05 0.77
N ALA A 233 -28.55 -19.54 0.58
CA ALA A 233 -29.18 -19.46 -0.73
C ALA A 233 -28.86 -18.13 -1.43
N ASP A 234 -28.87 -18.09 -2.77
CA ASP A 234 -28.62 -16.86 -3.55
C ASP A 234 -29.57 -15.71 -3.16
N GLU A 235 -30.82 -16.02 -2.83
CA GLU A 235 -31.81 -15.06 -2.34
C GLU A 235 -31.38 -14.44 -1.00
N GLU A 236 -30.89 -15.26 -0.06
CA GLU A 236 -30.41 -14.82 1.25
C GLU A 236 -29.19 -13.90 1.10
N GLU A 237 -28.28 -14.20 0.17
CA GLU A 237 -27.13 -13.36 -0.11
C GLU A 237 -27.56 -11.99 -0.64
N ASN A 238 -28.48 -11.95 -1.60
CA ASN A 238 -28.98 -10.69 -2.16
C ASN A 238 -29.73 -9.85 -1.12
N GLU A 239 -30.59 -10.46 -0.30
CA GLU A 239 -31.26 -9.78 0.81
C GLU A 239 -30.26 -9.24 1.84
N PHE A 240 -29.20 -9.99 2.14
CA PHE A 240 -28.15 -9.54 3.04
C PHE A 240 -27.37 -8.35 2.47
N ILE A 241 -27.07 -8.35 1.18
CA ILE A 241 -26.40 -7.23 0.52
C ILE A 241 -27.29 -5.98 0.54
N GLU A 242 -28.56 -6.12 0.15
CA GLU A 242 -29.51 -5.01 0.09
C GLU A 242 -29.77 -4.39 1.46
N SER A 243 -29.93 -5.21 2.50
CA SER A 243 -30.14 -4.73 3.88
C SER A 243 -28.94 -3.97 4.45
N ASN A 244 -27.75 -4.15 3.88
CA ASN A 244 -26.50 -3.50 4.32
C ASN A 244 -25.98 -2.42 3.36
N ILE A 245 -26.78 -2.01 2.37
CA ILE A 245 -26.42 -1.01 1.33
C ILE A 245 -25.99 0.38 1.85
N LYS A 246 -26.25 0.68 3.13
CA LYS A 246 -25.76 1.90 3.81
C LYS A 246 -24.23 1.95 3.91
N TYR A 247 -23.57 0.80 3.81
CA TYR A 247 -22.13 0.69 3.79
C TYR A 247 -21.63 0.73 2.34
N SER A 248 -20.61 1.55 2.08
CA SER A 248 -20.15 1.82 0.71
C SER A 248 -19.70 0.57 -0.05
N GLY A 249 -19.02 -0.37 0.62
CA GLY A 249 -18.58 -1.63 0.02
C GLY A 249 -19.74 -2.53 -0.38
N PHE A 250 -20.85 -2.52 0.39
CA PHE A 250 -22.06 -3.27 0.04
C PHE A 250 -22.81 -2.66 -1.15
N ARG A 251 -22.88 -1.33 -1.21
CA ARG A 251 -23.42 -0.62 -2.39
C ARG A 251 -22.62 -0.94 -3.65
N GLU A 252 -21.30 -0.88 -3.55
CA GLU A 252 -20.40 -1.22 -4.65
C GLU A 252 -20.58 -2.67 -5.11
N LEU A 253 -20.66 -3.61 -4.16
CA LEU A 253 -20.87 -5.01 -4.46
C LEU A 253 -22.20 -5.23 -5.21
N LEU A 254 -23.28 -4.58 -4.76
CA LEU A 254 -24.57 -4.64 -5.44
C LEU A 254 -24.52 -4.02 -6.84
N ILE A 255 -23.86 -2.87 -7.00
CA ILE A 255 -23.66 -2.23 -8.30
C ILE A 255 -22.91 -3.16 -9.25
N ASN A 256 -21.82 -3.79 -8.80
CA ASN A 256 -21.04 -4.72 -9.63
C ASN A 256 -21.89 -5.94 -10.04
N LYS A 257 -22.68 -6.52 -9.13
CA LYS A 257 -23.65 -7.59 -9.49
C LYS A 257 -24.65 -7.12 -10.55
N CYS A 258 -25.19 -5.90 -10.43
CA CYS A 258 -26.09 -5.34 -11.43
C CYS A 258 -25.39 -5.17 -12.79
N ILE A 259 -24.12 -4.77 -12.80
CA ILE A 259 -23.32 -4.65 -14.04
C ILE A 259 -23.11 -6.03 -14.69
N GLU A 260 -22.74 -7.05 -13.91
CA GLU A 260 -22.58 -8.43 -14.39
C GLU A 260 -23.89 -8.98 -15.00
N ASN A 261 -25.03 -8.60 -14.43
CA ASN A 261 -26.36 -8.97 -14.92
C ASN A 261 -26.92 -8.03 -16.01
N ASN A 262 -26.17 -7.01 -16.44
CA ASN A 262 -26.61 -5.98 -17.39
C ASN A 262 -27.84 -5.16 -16.94
N GLU A 263 -28.08 -5.05 -15.64
CA GLU A 263 -29.17 -4.26 -15.01
C GLU A 263 -28.79 -2.76 -14.88
N TYR A 264 -28.46 -2.11 -16.00
CA TYR A 264 -27.88 -0.76 -15.98
C TYR A 264 -28.83 0.33 -15.44
N ASP A 265 -30.14 0.20 -15.60
CA ASP A 265 -31.10 1.12 -14.97
C ASP A 265 -31.03 1.06 -13.44
N ARG A 266 -30.79 -0.13 -12.89
CA ARG A 266 -30.60 -0.31 -11.45
C ARG A 266 -29.25 0.26 -11.00
N VAL A 267 -28.19 0.10 -11.79
CA VAL A 267 -26.89 0.74 -11.56
C VAL A 267 -27.03 2.26 -11.46
N LEU A 268 -27.78 2.89 -12.37
CA LEU A 268 -28.06 4.33 -12.31
C LEU A 268 -28.68 4.74 -10.97
N LYS A 269 -29.76 4.05 -10.58
CA LYS A 269 -30.46 4.34 -9.34
C LYS A 269 -29.54 4.19 -8.12
N LEU A 270 -28.80 3.08 -8.05
CA LEU A 270 -27.89 2.79 -6.93
C LEU A 270 -26.75 3.81 -6.82
N ALA A 271 -26.20 4.23 -7.97
CA ALA A 271 -25.15 5.23 -8.04
C ALA A 271 -25.65 6.62 -7.62
N GLU A 272 -26.81 7.05 -8.13
CA GLU A 272 -27.42 8.34 -7.77
C GLU A 272 -27.78 8.42 -6.28
N GLU A 273 -28.36 7.35 -5.73
CA GLU A 273 -28.59 7.23 -4.29
C GLU A 273 -27.29 7.25 -3.48
N GLY A 274 -26.22 6.63 -4.00
CA GLY A 274 -24.90 6.64 -3.41
C GLY A 274 -24.28 8.04 -3.38
N GLU A 275 -24.36 8.79 -4.48
CA GLU A 275 -23.90 10.19 -4.54
C GLU A 275 -24.59 11.08 -3.50
N LEU A 276 -25.89 10.87 -3.27
CA LEU A 276 -26.64 11.59 -2.24
C LEU A 276 -26.27 11.16 -0.82
N HIS A 277 -26.14 9.85 -0.59
CA HIS A 277 -25.80 9.28 0.71
C HIS A 277 -24.39 9.68 1.16
N ASP A 278 -23.41 9.63 0.26
CA ASP A 278 -21.99 9.83 0.55
C ASP A 278 -21.49 11.22 0.17
N LYS A 279 -22.38 12.22 0.07
CA LYS A 279 -22.08 13.58 -0.41
C LYS A 279 -20.88 14.28 0.26
N GLU A 280 -20.57 13.92 1.51
CA GLU A 280 -19.44 14.48 2.28
C GLU A 280 -18.09 13.85 1.89
N TYR A 281 -18.11 12.70 1.22
CA TYR A 281 -16.93 11.93 0.82
C TYR A 281 -16.67 12.05 -0.68
N LYS A 282 -15.93 13.08 -1.09
CA LYS A 282 -15.63 13.37 -2.51
C LYS A 282 -15.13 12.14 -3.30
N GLY A 283 -14.32 11.29 -2.67
CA GLY A 283 -13.83 10.05 -3.30
C GLY A 283 -14.94 9.04 -3.62
N LEU A 284 -15.90 8.85 -2.70
CA LEU A 284 -17.05 7.98 -2.92
C LEU A 284 -18.01 8.56 -3.96
N VAL A 285 -18.29 9.87 -3.89
CA VAL A 285 -19.10 10.54 -4.92
C VAL A 285 -18.49 10.37 -6.31
N SER A 286 -17.17 10.55 -6.44
CA SER A 286 -16.47 10.31 -7.71
C SER A 286 -16.61 8.86 -8.18
N LYS A 287 -16.50 7.89 -7.27
CA LYS A 287 -16.67 6.47 -7.56
C LYS A 287 -18.08 6.15 -8.05
N TRP A 288 -19.12 6.66 -7.40
CA TRP A 288 -20.51 6.49 -7.83
C TRP A 288 -20.77 7.12 -9.20
N LYS A 289 -20.19 8.29 -9.47
CA LYS A 289 -20.23 8.91 -10.79
C LYS A 289 -19.57 8.05 -11.87
N GLN A 290 -18.47 7.37 -11.59
CA GLN A 290 -17.86 6.41 -12.53
C GLN A 290 -18.81 5.25 -12.85
N TYR A 291 -19.52 4.71 -11.86
CA TYR A 291 -20.55 3.68 -12.11
C TYR A 291 -21.75 4.20 -12.91
N ARG A 292 -22.22 5.41 -12.60
CA ARG A 292 -23.26 6.08 -13.38
C ARG A 292 -22.82 6.29 -14.84
N TYR A 293 -21.55 6.62 -15.07
CA TYR A 293 -20.96 6.71 -16.40
C TYR A 293 -21.00 5.37 -17.15
N ILE A 294 -20.62 4.26 -16.48
CA ILE A 294 -20.70 2.91 -17.06
C ILE A 294 -22.15 2.60 -17.49
N ALA A 295 -23.13 2.94 -16.66
CA ALA A 295 -24.52 2.73 -17.00
C ALA A 295 -24.99 3.61 -18.16
N TYR A 296 -24.63 4.90 -18.21
CA TYR A 296 -24.93 5.75 -19.38
C TYR A 296 -24.31 5.23 -20.68
N LYS A 297 -23.09 4.68 -20.61
CA LYS A 297 -22.41 4.07 -21.76
C LYS A 297 -23.19 2.87 -22.30
N ASN A 298 -23.63 1.96 -21.42
CA ASN A 298 -24.35 0.75 -21.83
C ASN A 298 -25.82 0.99 -22.22
N LEU A 299 -26.47 2.00 -21.63
CA LEU A 299 -27.83 2.42 -21.98
C LEU A 299 -27.88 3.33 -23.23
N ASN A 300 -26.74 3.62 -23.85
CA ASN A 300 -26.62 4.54 -25.00
C ASN A 300 -27.17 5.95 -24.73
N ILE A 301 -27.06 6.45 -23.50
CA ILE A 301 -27.48 7.81 -23.12
C ILE A 301 -26.34 8.79 -23.40
N VAL A 302 -26.22 9.17 -24.67
CA VAL A 302 -25.05 9.89 -25.19
C VAL A 302 -24.81 11.23 -24.48
N ASP A 303 -25.81 12.10 -24.37
CA ASP A 303 -25.60 13.46 -23.83
C ASP A 303 -25.11 13.45 -22.39
N LYS A 304 -25.75 12.66 -21.53
CA LYS A 304 -25.34 12.51 -20.11
C LYS A 304 -23.97 11.86 -19.97
N LYS A 305 -23.63 10.91 -20.85
CA LYS A 305 -22.29 10.30 -20.89
C LYS A 305 -21.21 11.37 -21.16
N LYS A 306 -21.44 12.27 -22.14
CA LYS A 306 -20.48 13.33 -22.49
C LYS A 306 -20.30 14.31 -21.33
N GLU A 307 -21.40 14.76 -20.73
CA GLU A 307 -21.38 15.67 -19.59
C GLU A 307 -20.60 15.09 -18.41
N LEU A 308 -20.90 13.84 -18.05
CA LEU A 308 -20.28 13.19 -16.89
C LEU A 308 -18.80 12.85 -17.12
N ALA A 309 -18.40 12.42 -18.32
CA ALA A 309 -16.97 12.24 -18.65
C ALA A 309 -16.20 13.55 -18.49
N ARG A 310 -16.76 14.65 -18.99
CA ARG A 310 -16.16 15.98 -18.88
C ARG A 310 -16.03 16.38 -17.42
N GLU A 311 -17.07 16.18 -16.63
CA GLU A 311 -17.07 16.49 -15.20
C GLU A 311 -15.99 15.69 -14.44
N LEU A 312 -15.91 14.38 -14.66
CA LEU A 312 -14.93 13.49 -14.01
C LEU A 312 -13.49 13.85 -14.39
N PHE A 313 -13.23 14.07 -15.68
CA PHE A 313 -11.93 14.53 -16.17
C PHE A 313 -11.50 15.84 -15.51
N LEU A 314 -12.39 16.82 -15.54
CA LEU A 314 -12.13 18.13 -14.95
C LEU A 314 -11.91 18.04 -13.43
N ASN A 315 -12.54 17.09 -12.73
CA ASN A 315 -12.38 16.90 -11.30
C ASN A 315 -11.13 16.13 -10.88
N GLY A 316 -10.25 15.71 -11.79
CA GLY A 316 -9.01 15.03 -11.42
C GLY A 316 -8.82 13.65 -12.05
N ASP A 317 -9.80 13.14 -12.79
CA ASP A 317 -9.74 11.76 -13.28
C ASP A 317 -9.22 11.68 -14.72
N MET A 318 -7.90 11.52 -14.85
CA MET A 318 -7.23 11.46 -16.14
C MET A 318 -7.67 10.26 -17.01
N SER A 319 -8.27 9.22 -16.42
CA SER A 319 -8.74 8.06 -17.17
C SER A 319 -9.81 8.43 -18.21
N PHE A 320 -10.58 9.49 -17.98
CA PHE A 320 -11.61 9.99 -18.89
C PHE A 320 -11.08 10.79 -20.08
N TYR A 321 -9.78 11.10 -20.12
CA TYR A 321 -9.22 11.90 -21.20
C TYR A 321 -9.37 11.25 -22.58
N ASN A 322 -9.04 9.95 -22.69
CA ASN A 322 -9.17 9.22 -23.96
C ASN A 322 -10.64 9.06 -24.37
N GLU A 323 -11.52 8.83 -23.40
CA GLU A 323 -12.98 8.77 -23.64
C GLU A 323 -13.48 10.11 -24.20
N LEU A 324 -13.03 11.25 -23.68
CA LEU A 324 -13.36 12.56 -24.25
C LEU A 324 -12.83 12.74 -25.68
N LYS A 325 -11.62 12.27 -25.99
CA LYS A 325 -11.09 12.28 -27.37
C LYS A 325 -11.96 11.47 -28.33
N GLU A 326 -12.38 10.29 -27.93
CA GLU A 326 -13.24 9.43 -28.74
C GLU A 326 -14.63 10.06 -28.94
N ILE A 327 -15.22 10.59 -27.87
CA ILE A 327 -16.51 11.29 -27.91
C ILE A 327 -16.49 12.48 -28.87
N HIS A 328 -15.38 13.22 -28.89
CA HIS A 328 -15.19 14.44 -29.69
C HIS A 328 -14.29 14.21 -30.92
N ILE A 329 -14.20 12.99 -31.45
CA ILE A 329 -13.24 12.66 -32.52
C ILE A 329 -13.34 13.56 -33.76
N ASN A 330 -14.55 14.01 -34.10
CA ASN A 330 -14.81 14.88 -35.25
C ASN A 330 -14.53 16.37 -34.99
N ASP A 331 -14.34 16.78 -33.73
CA ASP A 331 -14.19 18.18 -33.32
C ASP A 331 -13.17 18.37 -32.19
N TRP A 332 -12.21 17.44 -32.08
CA TRP A 332 -11.28 17.40 -30.96
C TRP A 332 -10.47 18.69 -30.83
N GLY A 333 -10.08 19.30 -31.96
CA GLY A 333 -9.31 20.55 -31.96
C GLY A 333 -10.03 21.69 -31.25
N ASN A 334 -11.32 21.92 -31.53
CA ASN A 334 -12.10 22.96 -30.86
C ASN A 334 -12.37 22.60 -29.40
N TYR A 335 -12.75 21.34 -29.14
CA TYR A 335 -13.02 20.88 -27.78
C TYR A 335 -11.78 20.97 -26.87
N TYR A 336 -10.60 20.65 -27.39
CA TYR A 336 -9.34 20.81 -26.67
C TYR A 336 -9.07 22.28 -26.30
N LEU A 337 -9.34 23.22 -27.21
CA LEU A 337 -9.22 24.65 -26.94
C LEU A 337 -10.19 25.11 -25.82
N GLU A 338 -11.41 24.57 -25.80
CA GLU A 338 -12.37 24.83 -24.72
C GLU A 338 -11.88 24.31 -23.37
N LEU A 339 -11.36 23.08 -23.32
CA LEU A 339 -10.77 22.51 -22.10
C LEU A 339 -9.62 23.39 -21.60
N LYS A 340 -8.72 23.81 -22.49
CA LYS A 340 -7.60 24.70 -22.13
C LYS A 340 -8.09 26.01 -21.52
N LYS A 341 -9.13 26.62 -22.10
CA LYS A 341 -9.71 27.86 -21.58
C LYS A 341 -10.25 27.66 -20.17
N GLU A 342 -10.99 26.58 -19.93
CA GLU A 342 -11.61 26.31 -18.63
C GLU A 342 -10.57 26.00 -17.54
N PHE A 343 -9.49 25.28 -17.85
CA PHE A 343 -8.39 25.08 -16.90
C PHE A 343 -7.71 26.40 -16.52
N LYS A 344 -7.54 27.32 -17.48
CA LYS A 344 -7.01 28.66 -17.22
C LYS A 344 -7.94 29.54 -16.38
N GLU A 345 -9.24 29.28 -16.38
CA GLU A 345 -10.21 30.03 -15.57
C GLU A 345 -10.29 29.50 -14.12
N ASN A 346 -10.09 28.19 -13.90
CA ASN A 346 -10.25 27.52 -12.60
C ASN A 346 -8.94 27.32 -11.77
N LYS A 347 -7.93 28.15 -12.07
CA LYS A 347 -6.46 28.16 -11.77
C LYS A 347 -5.78 27.38 -10.61
N LEU A 348 -6.43 26.71 -9.67
CA LEU A 348 -5.72 26.19 -8.47
C LEU A 348 -5.86 24.69 -8.17
N ASP A 349 -7.02 24.06 -8.41
CA ASP A 349 -7.26 22.68 -7.92
C ASP A 349 -6.87 21.56 -8.89
N ARG A 350 -6.41 21.89 -10.11
CA ARG A 350 -6.36 20.92 -11.24
C ARG A 350 -5.08 20.97 -12.07
N LEU A 351 -4.00 21.51 -11.51
CA LEU A 351 -2.73 21.75 -12.20
C LEU A 351 -2.07 20.47 -12.75
N ASN A 352 -2.24 19.34 -12.05
CA ASN A 352 -1.67 18.06 -12.47
C ASN A 352 -2.38 17.53 -13.73
N ILE A 353 -3.72 17.55 -13.77
CA ILE A 353 -4.48 17.12 -14.96
C ILE A 353 -4.22 18.03 -16.15
N TYR A 354 -4.17 19.34 -15.92
CA TYR A 354 -3.93 20.28 -17.01
C TYR A 354 -2.57 20.03 -17.66
N SER A 355 -1.49 19.95 -16.86
CA SER A 355 -0.16 19.69 -17.40
C SER A 355 -0.03 18.31 -18.06
N GLU A 356 -0.63 17.26 -17.50
CA GLU A 356 -0.64 15.93 -18.13
C GLU A 356 -1.38 15.95 -19.47
N MET A 357 -2.50 16.69 -19.56
CA MET A 357 -3.23 16.91 -20.81
C MET A 357 -2.37 17.60 -21.87
N LEU A 358 -1.61 18.64 -21.51
CA LEU A 358 -0.70 19.33 -22.44
C LEU A 358 0.42 18.40 -22.94
N ILE A 359 0.96 17.57 -22.05
CA ILE A 359 2.01 16.59 -22.39
C ILE A 359 1.46 15.54 -23.37
N LYS A 360 0.25 15.01 -23.15
CA LYS A 360 -0.36 14.01 -24.05
C LYS A 360 -0.60 14.55 -25.47
N GLU A 361 -0.96 15.83 -25.60
CA GLU A 361 -1.12 16.47 -26.92
C GLU A 361 0.17 17.02 -27.51
N ASN A 362 1.30 16.89 -26.80
CA ASN A 362 2.55 17.54 -27.16
C ASN A 362 2.39 19.07 -27.40
N ASP A 363 1.50 19.73 -26.66
CA ASP A 363 1.29 21.18 -26.71
C ASP A 363 2.35 21.90 -25.86
N LEU A 364 3.61 21.81 -26.32
CA LEU A 364 4.77 22.36 -25.62
C LEU A 364 4.72 23.89 -25.51
N ALA A 365 4.08 24.56 -26.46
CA ALA A 365 3.90 26.01 -26.44
C ALA A 365 3.03 26.43 -25.24
N GLU A 366 1.90 25.75 -25.04
CA GLU A 366 1.04 25.99 -23.89
C GLU A 366 1.70 25.53 -22.58
N LEU A 367 2.42 24.40 -22.58
CA LEU A 367 3.15 23.92 -21.41
C LEU A 367 4.21 24.94 -20.95
N LEU A 368 4.87 25.62 -21.89
CA LEU A 368 5.77 26.72 -21.57
C LEU A 368 5.04 27.89 -20.91
N GLN A 369 3.88 28.31 -21.42
CA GLN A 369 3.08 29.38 -20.81
C GLN A 369 2.63 28.98 -19.40
N PHE A 370 2.21 27.73 -19.23
CA PHE A 370 1.87 27.17 -17.93
C PHE A 370 3.05 27.21 -16.94
N CYS A 371 4.28 26.99 -17.41
CA CYS A 371 5.47 27.16 -16.59
C CYS A 371 5.80 28.64 -16.33
N LYS A 372 5.46 29.56 -17.23
CA LYS A 372 5.69 31.02 -17.03
C LYS A 372 4.79 31.59 -15.94
N GLU A 373 3.58 31.05 -15.76
CA GLU A 373 2.70 31.44 -14.64
C GLU A 373 3.29 31.12 -13.26
N ASP A 374 4.07 30.05 -13.16
CA ASP A 374 4.84 29.70 -11.97
C ASP A 374 6.15 29.01 -12.36
N VAL A 375 7.22 29.81 -12.38
CA VAL A 375 8.55 29.40 -12.84
C VAL A 375 9.10 28.17 -12.12
N ARG A 376 8.63 27.85 -10.91
CA ARG A 376 9.05 26.64 -10.16
C ARG A 376 8.73 25.35 -10.93
N ARG A 377 7.70 25.39 -11.79
CA ARG A 377 7.29 24.27 -12.64
C ARG A 377 8.35 23.89 -13.67
N ILE A 378 9.30 24.77 -13.98
CA ILE A 378 10.35 24.46 -14.96
C ILE A 378 11.20 23.26 -14.55
N GLU A 379 11.44 23.06 -13.25
CA GLU A 379 12.19 21.90 -12.76
C GLU A 379 11.46 20.56 -13.00
N ILE A 380 10.17 20.59 -13.36
CA ILE A 380 9.38 19.39 -13.67
C ILE A 380 9.37 19.14 -15.19
N TYR A 381 9.30 20.19 -16.00
CA TYR A 381 9.03 20.09 -17.45
C TYR A 381 10.19 20.49 -18.36
N ASP A 382 11.34 20.88 -17.80
CA ASP A 382 12.52 21.31 -18.54
C ASP A 382 12.99 20.32 -19.62
N GLU A 383 13.04 19.03 -19.32
CA GLU A 383 13.48 18.00 -20.27
C GLU A 383 12.58 17.92 -21.50
N LEU A 384 11.28 18.22 -21.34
CA LEU A 384 10.32 18.28 -22.45
C LEU A 384 10.47 19.58 -23.25
N LEU A 385 10.75 20.70 -22.58
CA LEU A 385 10.76 22.03 -23.18
C LEU A 385 12.12 22.41 -23.79
N ILE A 386 13.23 21.85 -23.30
CA ILE A 386 14.59 22.29 -23.64
C ILE A 386 14.91 22.16 -25.13
N LYS A 387 14.32 21.18 -25.81
CA LYS A 387 14.60 20.90 -27.23
C LYS A 387 14.14 22.04 -28.13
N ASP A 388 12.92 22.53 -27.92
CA ASP A 388 12.27 23.51 -28.80
C ASP A 388 12.26 24.93 -28.21
N TYR A 389 12.42 25.06 -26.89
CA TYR A 389 12.32 26.34 -26.15
C TYR A 389 13.56 26.61 -25.28
N ARG A 390 14.75 26.21 -25.73
CA ARG A 390 16.01 26.32 -24.96
C ARG A 390 16.25 27.70 -24.34
N ASP A 391 15.99 28.76 -25.08
CA ASP A 391 16.23 30.13 -24.63
C ASP A 391 15.22 30.57 -23.56
N ASP A 392 13.94 30.20 -23.70
CA ASP A 392 12.94 30.44 -22.65
C ASP A 392 13.29 29.67 -21.37
N VAL A 393 13.68 28.40 -21.49
CA VAL A 393 14.13 27.59 -20.34
C VAL A 393 15.32 28.26 -19.64
N ASN A 394 16.27 28.80 -20.40
CA ASN A 394 17.42 29.53 -19.87
C ASN A 394 16.99 30.78 -19.08
N VAL A 395 16.11 31.60 -19.64
CA VAL A 395 15.59 32.80 -18.97
C VAL A 395 14.85 32.43 -17.69
N MET A 396 14.00 31.41 -17.74
CA MET A 396 13.21 30.95 -16.60
C MET A 396 14.08 30.42 -15.46
N TYR A 397 15.08 29.61 -15.76
CA TYR A 397 16.03 29.15 -14.75
C TYR A 397 16.81 30.30 -14.13
N LYS A 398 17.30 31.26 -14.91
CA LYS A 398 18.00 32.45 -14.40
C LYS A 398 17.10 33.21 -13.42
N PHE A 399 15.84 33.43 -13.78
CA PHE A 399 14.85 34.08 -12.92
C PHE A 399 14.55 33.28 -11.65
N LEU A 400 14.35 31.96 -11.75
CA LEU A 400 14.11 31.07 -10.61
C LEU A 400 15.29 31.08 -9.63
N ILE A 401 16.52 30.94 -10.13
CA ILE A 401 17.74 30.96 -9.32
C ILE A 401 17.88 32.29 -8.58
N GLU A 402 17.63 33.42 -9.26
CA GLU A 402 17.65 34.74 -8.64
C GLU A 402 16.61 34.84 -7.52
N LYS A 403 15.35 34.48 -7.78
CA LYS A 403 14.27 34.55 -6.79
C LYS A 403 14.51 33.66 -5.58
N MET A 404 14.94 32.42 -5.79
CA MET A 404 15.29 31.51 -4.70
C MET A 404 16.47 32.03 -3.89
N SER A 405 17.48 32.64 -4.54
CA SER A 405 18.63 33.25 -3.86
C SER A 405 18.24 34.46 -3.01
N GLU A 406 17.30 35.28 -3.49
CA GLU A 406 16.75 36.42 -2.75
C GLU A 406 16.06 35.98 -1.46
N MET A 407 15.19 34.97 -1.57
CA MET A 407 14.39 34.45 -0.47
C MET A 407 15.19 33.60 0.52
N ALA A 408 16.28 32.97 0.08
CA ALA A 408 17.04 32.06 0.93
C ALA A 408 17.71 32.77 2.12
N SER A 409 17.47 32.25 3.31
CA SER A 409 17.87 32.81 4.61
C SER A 409 18.73 31.87 5.44
N ASN A 410 18.74 30.57 5.10
CA ASN A 410 19.44 29.53 5.86
C ASN A 410 20.17 28.53 4.96
N ARG A 411 21.05 27.71 5.56
CA ARG A 411 21.89 26.76 4.83
C ARG A 411 21.10 25.68 4.08
N LYS A 412 19.92 25.29 4.58
CA LYS A 412 19.04 24.33 3.90
C LYS A 412 18.51 24.93 2.60
N GLU A 413 18.09 26.19 2.62
CA GLU A 413 17.64 26.92 1.43
C GLU A 413 18.78 27.20 0.44
N TYR A 414 19.97 27.56 0.92
CA TYR A 414 21.15 27.72 0.04
C TYR A 414 21.48 26.44 -0.72
N LYS A 415 21.39 25.28 -0.06
CA LYS A 415 21.57 23.98 -0.72
C LYS A 415 20.51 23.72 -1.79
N LYS A 416 19.26 24.17 -1.59
CA LYS A 416 18.21 24.08 -2.63
C LYS A 416 18.58 24.93 -3.85
N VAL A 417 19.02 26.18 -3.66
CA VAL A 417 19.50 27.03 -4.76
C VAL A 417 20.62 26.33 -5.53
N CYS A 418 21.61 25.78 -4.82
CA CYS A 418 22.73 25.07 -5.45
C CYS A 418 22.27 23.84 -6.25
N LYS A 419 21.25 23.12 -5.78
CA LYS A 419 20.65 22.01 -6.52
C LYS A 419 20.05 22.48 -7.85
N VAL A 420 19.34 23.62 -7.86
CA VAL A 420 18.77 24.22 -9.08
C VAL A 420 19.88 24.66 -10.04
N ILE A 421 20.96 25.27 -9.56
CA ILE A 421 22.13 25.64 -10.39
C ILE A 421 22.79 24.39 -10.99
N LYS A 422 22.94 23.30 -10.24
CA LYS A 422 23.48 22.04 -10.78
C LYS A 422 22.59 21.47 -11.89
N ARG A 423 21.27 21.55 -11.74
CA ARG A 423 20.33 21.17 -12.80
C ARG A 423 20.47 22.06 -14.03
N TYR A 424 20.59 23.37 -13.85
CA TYR A 424 20.87 24.32 -14.92
C TYR A 424 22.16 23.98 -15.70
N ILE A 425 23.24 23.65 -14.98
CA ILE A 425 24.53 23.23 -15.60
C ILE A 425 24.31 22.03 -16.53
N ASN A 426 23.60 21.01 -16.04
CA ASN A 426 23.36 19.79 -16.81
C ASN A 426 22.55 20.04 -18.10
N LEU A 427 21.62 21.00 -18.09
CA LEU A 427 20.71 21.26 -19.21
C LEU A 427 21.25 22.29 -20.21
N LEU A 428 21.90 23.35 -19.71
CA LEU A 428 22.23 24.55 -20.50
C LEU A 428 23.73 24.80 -20.62
N GLY A 429 24.54 24.06 -19.86
CA GLY A 429 25.99 24.10 -19.88
C GLY A 429 26.60 24.99 -18.80
N GLU A 430 27.90 24.78 -18.57
CA GLU A 430 28.63 25.36 -17.44
C GLU A 430 28.97 26.84 -17.62
N ILE A 431 29.20 27.31 -18.85
CA ILE A 431 29.75 28.65 -19.12
C ILE A 431 28.84 29.75 -18.53
N ASP A 432 27.54 29.68 -18.77
CA ASP A 432 26.59 30.64 -18.24
C ASP A 432 26.32 30.43 -16.74
N ALA A 433 26.37 29.19 -16.26
CA ALA A 433 26.22 28.88 -14.84
C ALA A 433 27.34 29.51 -14.01
N TYR A 434 28.59 29.48 -14.49
CA TYR A 434 29.72 30.13 -13.83
C TYR A 434 29.52 31.65 -13.70
N LYS A 435 28.93 32.30 -14.71
CA LYS A 435 28.58 33.73 -14.63
C LYS A 435 27.55 33.98 -13.54
N ILE A 436 26.48 33.18 -13.50
CA ILE A 436 25.44 33.26 -12.46
C ILE A 436 26.05 33.08 -11.06
N VAL A 437 26.88 32.05 -10.86
CA VAL A 437 27.54 31.80 -9.56
C VAL A 437 28.43 32.97 -9.16
N LYS A 438 29.20 33.54 -10.10
CA LYS A 438 30.05 34.71 -9.85
C LYS A 438 29.23 35.95 -9.45
N GLU A 439 28.12 36.19 -10.13
CA GLU A 439 27.20 37.28 -9.82
C GLU A 439 26.53 37.10 -8.45
N LEU A 440 26.07 35.89 -8.12
CA LEU A 440 25.49 35.59 -6.80
C LEU A 440 26.52 35.76 -5.68
N LYS A 441 27.76 35.27 -5.84
CA LYS A 441 28.84 35.49 -4.87
C LYS A 441 29.11 36.99 -4.66
N LYS A 442 29.04 37.79 -5.72
CA LYS A 442 29.20 39.26 -5.64
C LYS A 442 28.00 39.95 -4.99
N LYS A 443 26.76 39.54 -5.29
CA LYS A 443 25.51 40.13 -4.75
C LYS A 443 25.35 39.81 -3.26
N TYR A 444 25.72 38.60 -2.84
CA TYR A 444 25.49 38.09 -1.47
C TYR A 444 26.78 37.93 -0.65
N GLN A 445 27.77 38.81 -0.83
CA GLN A 445 29.06 38.78 -0.11
C GLN A 445 28.93 38.72 1.42
N LYS A 446 27.83 39.28 1.98
CA LYS A 446 27.54 39.29 3.42
C LYS A 446 26.88 38.00 3.94
N ARG A 447 26.77 36.95 3.11
CA ARG A 447 26.19 35.64 3.48
C ARG A 447 27.27 34.53 3.35
N PRO A 448 28.22 34.39 4.30
CA PRO A 448 29.34 33.45 4.18
C PRO A 448 28.91 32.00 3.94
N ALA A 449 27.86 31.54 4.62
CA ALA A 449 27.32 30.20 4.44
C ALA A 449 26.78 29.96 3.02
N PHE A 450 26.25 31.00 2.35
CA PHE A 450 25.80 30.86 0.97
C PHE A 450 26.98 30.80 0.00
N ILE A 451 28.03 31.60 0.24
CA ILE A 451 29.27 31.58 -0.54
C ILE A 451 29.95 30.21 -0.45
N ASP A 452 29.99 29.61 0.74
CA ASP A 452 30.49 28.24 0.97
C ASP A 452 29.72 27.21 0.12
N GLU A 453 28.39 27.25 0.14
CA GLU A 453 27.59 26.32 -0.69
C GLU A 453 27.79 26.56 -2.20
N LEU A 454 27.85 27.83 -2.65
CA LEU A 454 28.18 28.19 -4.04
C LEU A 454 29.63 27.85 -4.43
N GLY A 455 30.51 27.55 -3.48
CA GLY A 455 31.87 27.06 -3.72
C GLY A 455 31.96 25.56 -4.00
N LYS A 456 30.88 24.82 -3.76
CA LYS A 456 30.77 23.36 -3.94
C LYS A 456 30.00 22.97 -5.21
N ILE A 457 29.68 23.97 -6.03
CA ILE A 457 29.20 23.84 -7.40
C ILE A 457 30.43 23.98 -8.27
#